data_AF-A0A917A4A0-F1
#
_entry.id   AF-A0A917A4A0-F1
#
_cell.length_a   1.000
_cell.length_b   1.000
_cell.length_c   1.000
_cell.angle_alpha   90.00
_cell.angle_beta   90.00
_cell.angle_gamma   90.00
#
_symmetry.space_group_name_H-M   'P 1'
#
loop_
_entity.id
_entity.type
_entity.pdbx_description
1 polymer ?
#
loop_
_entity_poly.entity_id
_entity_poly.type
_entity_poly.pdbx_seq_one_letter_code
_entity_poly.pdbx_strand_id
1 'polypeptide(L)'
;MFDISKKMDDKLVLNDKEYQLLLSFDRVLWVFDMWGNQAIPPELKPKLALAKLTDDMTFKDMETLEALELYTEVFENHLQVTRAIDEVDRYDIEGNVMPKKPKDNLDSDDKPLFSIKYDGEYIFSSFMQAYHIDLIEQQGKLHWQKFNALLSGLPDGTKFVEVMKIRAWKPSKGESPKEKQRMRELQEQYALPNF
;
A
#
# COMPACT_ATOMS: atom_id res chain seq x y z
N MET A 1 8.53 10.24 6.80
CA MET A 1 8.38 9.48 8.07
C MET A 1 7.17 10.03 8.82
N PHE A 2 6.26 9.18 9.29
CA PHE A 2 5.04 9.58 10.01
C PHE A 2 5.39 10.19 11.39
N ASP A 3 5.21 11.50 11.54
CA ASP A 3 5.54 12.25 12.78
C ASP A 3 4.31 12.43 13.67
N ILE A 4 4.23 11.65 14.75
CA ILE A 4 3.12 11.69 15.70
C ILE A 4 3.08 12.95 16.57
N SER A 5 4.15 13.75 16.59
CA SER A 5 4.22 14.99 17.36
C SER A 5 3.49 16.16 16.67
N LYS A 6 3.19 16.02 15.37
CA LYS A 6 2.54 17.03 14.56
C LYS A 6 1.15 16.56 14.13
N LYS A 7 0.25 17.52 13.91
CA LYS A 7 -0.99 17.24 13.18
C LYS A 7 -0.63 16.91 11.73
N MET A 8 -1.41 16.02 11.14
CA MET A 8 -1.33 15.70 9.72
C MET A 8 -1.82 16.94 8.96
N ASP A 9 -0.93 17.51 8.16
CA ASP A 9 -1.21 18.71 7.38
C ASP A 9 -1.79 18.28 6.03
N ASP A 10 -3.06 17.90 6.05
CA ASP A 10 -3.74 17.31 4.90
C ASP A 10 -4.43 18.41 4.09
N LYS A 11 -3.64 19.31 3.50
CA LYS A 11 -4.13 20.49 2.80
C LYS A 11 -3.53 20.60 1.41
N LEU A 12 -4.36 20.98 0.45
CA LEU A 12 -3.96 21.40 -0.89
C LEU A 12 -4.31 22.88 -1.05
N VAL A 13 -3.34 23.70 -1.47
CA VAL A 13 -3.56 25.14 -1.71
C VAL A 13 -3.53 25.38 -3.22
N LEU A 14 -4.61 25.95 -3.76
CA LEU A 14 -4.74 26.29 -5.17
C LEU A 14 -5.38 27.67 -5.31
N ASN A 15 -4.68 28.60 -5.95
CA ASN A 15 -5.18 29.96 -6.24
C ASN A 15 -5.80 30.64 -5.00
N ASP A 16 -5.05 30.64 -3.89
CA ASP A 16 -5.46 31.17 -2.57
C ASP A 16 -6.67 30.47 -1.90
N LYS A 17 -7.20 29.40 -2.51
CA LYS A 17 -8.21 28.54 -1.88
C LYS A 17 -7.54 27.31 -1.27
N GLU A 18 -7.86 27.05 -0.01
CA GLU A 18 -7.41 25.87 0.72
C GLU A 18 -8.47 24.75 0.61
N TYR A 19 -8.02 23.55 0.26
CA TYR A 19 -8.82 22.33 0.19
C TYR A 19 -8.34 21.35 1.24
N GLN A 20 -9.28 20.84 2.06
CA GLN A 20 -9.00 19.76 2.98
C GLN A 20 -8.92 18.44 2.21
N LEU A 21 -7.79 17.74 2.34
CA LEU A 21 -7.63 16.41 1.77
C LEU A 21 -8.30 15.36 2.68
N LEU A 22 -9.08 14.48 2.06
CA LEU A 22 -9.75 13.34 2.66
C LEU A 22 -8.96 12.07 2.33
N LEU A 23 -7.94 11.82 3.13
CA LEU A 23 -6.95 10.77 2.89
C LEU A 23 -7.24 9.49 3.67
N SER A 24 -8.50 9.08 3.81
CA SER A 24 -8.80 7.76 4.37
C SER A 24 -8.30 6.65 3.44
N PHE A 25 -7.88 5.52 4.01
CA PHE A 25 -7.21 4.47 3.25
C PHE A 25 -8.04 3.96 2.05
N ASP A 26 -9.36 3.83 2.22
CA ASP A 26 -10.29 3.40 1.17
C ASP A 26 -10.37 4.38 -0.01
N ARG A 27 -10.31 5.69 0.26
CA ARG A 27 -10.30 6.72 -0.79
C ARG A 27 -8.99 6.67 -1.57
N VAL A 28 -7.86 6.50 -0.89
CA VAL A 28 -6.54 6.38 -1.53
C VAL A 28 -6.44 5.09 -2.34
N LEU A 29 -6.89 3.96 -1.80
CA LEU A 29 -6.92 2.69 -2.54
C LEU A 29 -7.81 2.78 -3.78
N TRP A 30 -8.97 3.43 -3.68
CA TRP A 30 -9.82 3.69 -4.84
C TRP A 30 -9.08 4.48 -5.92
N VAL A 31 -8.31 5.52 -5.53
CA VAL A 31 -7.51 6.30 -6.47
C VAL A 31 -6.48 5.41 -7.17
N PHE A 32 -5.75 4.57 -6.42
CA PHE A 32 -4.76 3.66 -7.01
C PHE A 32 -5.38 2.63 -7.95
N ASP A 33 -6.53 2.05 -7.59
CA ASP A 33 -7.28 1.13 -8.45
C ASP A 33 -7.76 1.83 -9.73
N MET A 34 -8.23 3.08 -9.61
CA MET A 34 -8.65 3.92 -10.73
C MET A 34 -7.47 4.18 -11.70
N TRP A 35 -6.27 4.43 -11.18
CA TRP A 35 -5.08 4.62 -12.03
C TRP A 35 -4.72 3.38 -12.84
N GLY A 36 -4.88 2.18 -12.28
CA GLY A 36 -4.68 0.91 -13.00
C GLY A 36 -5.80 0.55 -13.98
N ASN A 37 -6.94 1.24 -13.95
CA ASN A 37 -8.08 0.94 -14.81
C ASN A 37 -7.87 1.48 -16.23
N GLN A 38 -7.81 0.58 -17.22
CA GLN A 38 -7.62 0.92 -18.63
C GLN A 38 -8.89 1.50 -19.28
N ALA A 39 -10.06 1.28 -18.70
CA ALA A 39 -11.32 1.84 -19.21
C ALA A 39 -11.47 3.34 -18.94
N ILE A 40 -10.63 3.90 -18.06
CA ILE A 40 -10.68 5.32 -17.70
C ILE A 40 -9.63 6.07 -18.54
N PRO A 41 -10.04 7.06 -19.35
CA PRO A 41 -9.11 7.88 -20.13
C PRO A 41 -8.03 8.52 -19.25
N PRO A 42 -6.74 8.47 -19.64
CA PRO A 42 -5.65 9.06 -18.86
C PRO A 42 -5.89 10.52 -18.47
N GLU A 43 -6.48 11.30 -19.39
CA GLU A 43 -6.85 12.72 -19.22
C GLU A 43 -7.75 12.98 -18.00
N LEU A 44 -8.58 12.01 -17.65
CA LEU A 44 -9.57 12.13 -16.58
C LEU A 44 -9.04 11.65 -15.23
N LYS A 45 -7.97 10.84 -15.22
CA LYS A 45 -7.43 10.24 -14.01
C LYS A 45 -7.03 11.27 -12.95
N PRO A 46 -6.20 12.30 -13.25
CA PRO A 46 -5.81 13.27 -12.23
C PRO A 46 -7.01 14.07 -11.71
N LYS A 47 -7.95 14.42 -12.58
CA LYS A 47 -9.19 15.14 -12.23
C LYS A 47 -10.08 14.34 -11.28
N LEU A 48 -10.28 13.05 -11.60
CA LEU A 48 -11.06 12.14 -10.77
C LEU A 48 -10.36 11.85 -9.44
N ALA A 49 -9.04 11.74 -9.44
CA ALA A 49 -8.26 11.57 -8.21
C ALA A 49 -8.41 12.77 -7.28
N LEU A 50 -8.21 13.99 -7.79
CA LEU A 50 -8.39 15.22 -7.00
C LEU A 50 -9.82 15.37 -6.49
N ALA A 51 -10.83 15.12 -7.33
CA ALA A 51 -12.23 15.15 -6.91
C ALA A 51 -12.50 14.11 -5.81
N LYS A 52 -11.92 12.91 -5.90
CA LYS A 52 -12.02 11.89 -4.85
C LYS A 52 -11.25 12.29 -3.59
N LEU A 53 -10.12 12.97 -3.67
CA LEU A 53 -9.32 13.29 -2.48
C LEU A 53 -9.79 14.57 -1.79
N THR A 54 -10.57 15.42 -2.45
CA THR A 54 -11.10 16.67 -1.88
C THR A 54 -12.61 16.65 -1.64
N ASP A 55 -13.32 15.67 -2.21
CA ASP A 55 -14.80 15.66 -2.33
C ASP A 55 -15.36 16.84 -3.14
N ASP A 56 -14.51 17.56 -3.89
CA ASP A 56 -14.92 18.69 -4.72
C ASP A 56 -14.98 18.30 -6.20
N MET A 57 -16.17 18.39 -6.79
CA MET A 57 -16.41 17.99 -8.17
C MET A 57 -15.88 19.02 -9.19
N THR A 58 -15.53 20.23 -8.76
CA THR A 58 -15.00 21.27 -9.66
C THR A 58 -13.68 20.87 -10.31
N PHE A 59 -12.91 19.96 -9.68
CA PHE A 59 -11.68 19.42 -10.26
C PHE A 59 -11.91 18.65 -11.57
N LYS A 60 -13.15 18.24 -11.87
CA LYS A 60 -13.48 17.57 -13.14
C LYS A 60 -13.41 18.51 -14.35
N ASP A 61 -13.65 19.79 -14.12
CA ASP A 61 -13.66 20.83 -15.16
C ASP A 61 -12.29 21.49 -15.33
N MET A 62 -11.32 21.14 -14.49
CA MET A 62 -9.94 21.64 -14.53
C MET A 62 -9.21 21.15 -15.79
N GLU A 63 -8.24 21.93 -16.27
CA GLU A 63 -7.37 21.51 -17.36
C GLU A 63 -6.50 20.31 -16.97
N THR A 64 -6.27 19.40 -17.92
CA THR A 64 -5.64 18.10 -17.63
C THR A 64 -4.23 18.24 -17.06
N LEU A 65 -3.42 19.15 -17.62
CA LEU A 65 -2.04 19.36 -17.19
C LEU A 65 -1.98 19.95 -15.78
N GLU A 66 -2.82 20.95 -15.49
CA GLU A 66 -2.94 21.55 -14.16
C GLU A 66 -3.38 20.52 -13.11
N ALA A 67 -4.38 19.71 -13.43
CA ALA A 67 -4.83 18.63 -12.56
C ALA A 67 -3.72 17.59 -12.30
N LEU A 68 -2.90 17.29 -13.31
CA LEU A 68 -1.80 16.35 -13.18
C LEU A 68 -0.69 16.89 -12.27
N GLU A 69 -0.33 18.17 -12.41
CA GLU A 69 0.65 18.84 -11.54
C GLU A 69 0.18 18.83 -10.09
N LEU A 70 -1.06 19.23 -9.83
CA LEU A 70 -1.64 19.23 -8.48
C LEU A 70 -1.74 17.83 -7.88
N TYR A 71 -2.18 16.84 -8.68
CA TYR A 71 -2.20 15.46 -8.22
C TYR A 71 -0.80 14.96 -7.89
N THR A 72 0.22 15.32 -8.67
CA THR A 72 1.61 14.95 -8.41
C THR A 72 2.09 15.52 -7.09
N GLU A 73 1.80 16.79 -6.80
CA GLU A 73 2.09 17.41 -5.50
C GLU A 73 1.41 16.66 -4.35
N VAL A 74 0.10 16.38 -4.49
CA VAL A 74 -0.64 15.62 -3.47
C VAL A 74 -0.04 14.23 -3.27
N PHE A 75 0.36 13.58 -4.36
CA PHE A 75 0.95 12.26 -4.34
C PHE A 75 2.30 12.26 -3.62
N GLU A 76 3.19 13.18 -3.95
CA GLU A 76 4.53 13.28 -3.35
C GLU A 76 4.48 13.66 -1.87
N ASN A 77 3.61 14.60 -1.50
CA ASN A 77 3.57 15.13 -0.14
C ASN A 77 2.77 14.26 0.83
N HIS A 78 1.69 13.61 0.37
CA HIS A 78 0.75 12.93 1.28
C HIS A 78 0.57 11.43 1.00
N LEU A 79 0.65 11.00 -0.27
CA LEU A 79 0.34 9.61 -0.64
C LEU A 79 1.58 8.72 -0.75
N GLN A 80 2.75 9.31 -1.02
CA GLN A 80 4.01 8.57 -1.12
C GLN A 80 4.26 7.85 0.19
N VAL A 81 4.04 6.53 0.14
CA VAL A 81 4.54 5.63 1.16
C VAL A 81 6.01 5.43 0.82
N THR A 82 6.90 6.17 1.50
CA THR A 82 8.29 5.71 1.65
C THR A 82 8.15 4.25 2.02
N ARG A 83 8.61 3.32 1.17
CA ARG A 83 8.34 1.89 1.30
C ARG A 83 8.80 1.42 2.68
N ALA A 84 7.95 1.57 3.70
CA ALA A 84 8.28 1.24 5.08
C ALA A 84 8.50 -0.27 5.20
N ILE A 85 7.91 -1.01 4.27
CA ILE A 85 8.14 -2.44 4.05
C ILE A 85 9.57 -2.75 3.61
N ASP A 86 10.25 -1.83 2.91
CA ASP A 86 11.69 -1.96 2.58
C ASP A 86 12.60 -1.47 3.72
N GLU A 87 12.08 -0.69 4.68
CA GLU A 87 12.87 -0.07 5.77
C GLU A 87 12.73 -0.76 7.13
N VAL A 88 11.67 -1.52 7.39
CA VAL A 88 11.52 -2.34 8.60
C VAL A 88 12.38 -3.60 8.48
N ASP A 89 13.28 -3.83 9.44
CA ASP A 89 14.02 -5.09 9.55
C ASP A 89 13.03 -6.24 9.74
N ARG A 90 12.90 -7.09 8.72
CA ARG A 90 12.07 -8.30 8.79
C ARG A 90 12.91 -9.43 9.32
N TYR A 91 12.36 -10.27 10.20
CA TYR A 91 13.07 -11.41 10.74
C TYR A 91 12.58 -12.71 10.08
N ASP A 92 13.50 -13.62 9.77
CA ASP A 92 13.14 -14.96 9.31
C ASP A 92 12.54 -15.80 10.44
N ILE A 93 12.14 -17.03 10.13
CA ILE A 93 11.57 -17.99 11.11
C ILE A 93 12.57 -18.38 12.22
N GLU A 94 13.86 -18.07 12.05
CA GLU A 94 14.94 -18.33 13.00
C GLU A 94 15.36 -17.05 13.76
N GLY A 95 14.72 -15.90 13.48
CA GLY A 95 15.00 -14.62 14.13
C GLY A 95 16.16 -13.83 13.52
N ASN A 96 16.63 -14.16 12.32
CA ASN A 96 17.68 -13.40 11.62
C ASN A 96 17.10 -12.25 10.80
N VAL A 97 17.79 -11.11 10.78
CA VAL A 97 17.44 -9.95 9.95
C VAL A 97 17.54 -10.34 8.47
N MET A 98 16.44 -10.26 7.75
CA MET A 98 16.39 -10.45 6.32
C MET A 98 17.13 -9.30 5.61
N PRO A 99 17.91 -9.59 4.55
CA PRO A 99 18.66 -8.58 3.84
C PRO A 99 17.72 -7.53 3.22
N LYS A 100 17.88 -6.28 3.64
CA LYS A 100 17.25 -5.10 3.02
C LYS A 100 17.80 -4.91 1.61
N LYS A 101 16.91 -4.65 0.64
CA LYS A 101 17.32 -4.48 -0.75
C LYS A 101 17.83 -3.03 -0.96
N PRO A 102 18.97 -2.82 -1.64
CA PRO A 102 19.41 -1.48 -2.01
C PRO A 102 18.40 -0.80 -2.95
N LYS A 103 18.19 0.50 -2.77
CA LYS A 103 17.14 1.32 -3.43
C LYS A 103 17.27 1.45 -4.95
N ASP A 104 18.36 1.00 -5.57
CA ASP A 104 18.71 1.34 -6.96
C ASP A 104 18.44 0.27 -8.03
N ASN A 105 17.89 -0.90 -7.68
CA ASN A 105 17.57 -1.92 -8.69
C ASN A 105 16.06 -1.94 -8.97
N LEU A 106 15.60 -1.01 -9.81
CA LEU A 106 14.27 -1.02 -10.42
C LEU A 106 14.13 -2.07 -11.55
N ASP A 107 15.24 -2.69 -11.98
CA ASP A 107 15.31 -3.69 -13.06
C ASP A 107 15.45 -5.14 -12.57
N SER A 108 14.85 -5.50 -11.43
CA SER A 108 14.67 -6.91 -11.10
C SER A 108 13.24 -7.33 -11.35
N ASP A 109 13.08 -8.40 -12.14
CA ASP A 109 11.92 -9.28 -12.38
C ASP A 109 11.20 -9.80 -11.10
N ASP A 110 11.41 -9.15 -9.95
CA ASP A 110 10.88 -9.53 -8.67
C ASP A 110 9.43 -9.05 -8.56
N LYS A 111 8.51 -10.01 -8.70
CA LYS A 111 7.08 -9.83 -8.45
C LYS A 111 6.87 -9.17 -7.08
N PRO A 112 5.91 -8.22 -6.96
CA PRO A 112 5.59 -7.59 -5.69
C PRO A 112 5.22 -8.66 -4.64
N LEU A 113 5.75 -8.55 -3.42
CA LEU A 113 5.51 -9.54 -2.36
C LEU A 113 4.06 -9.54 -1.86
N PHE A 114 3.33 -8.45 -2.05
CA PHE A 114 1.94 -8.33 -1.66
C PHE A 114 1.20 -7.34 -2.56
N SER A 115 -0.12 -7.42 -2.54
CA SER A 115 -1.03 -6.47 -3.17
C SER A 115 -2.21 -6.24 -2.23
N ILE A 116 -2.42 -4.99 -1.79
CA ILE A 116 -3.52 -4.67 -0.87
C ILE A 116 -4.88 -5.12 -1.44
N LYS A 117 -5.03 -5.06 -2.77
CA LYS A 117 -6.23 -5.50 -3.49
C LYS A 117 -6.47 -7.01 -3.37
N TYR A 118 -5.44 -7.82 -3.63
CA TYR A 118 -5.58 -9.29 -3.64
C TYR A 118 -5.40 -9.91 -2.25
N ASP A 119 -4.73 -9.23 -1.34
CA ASP A 119 -4.50 -9.66 0.03
C ASP A 119 -5.51 -9.07 1.02
N GLY A 120 -6.60 -8.46 0.54
CA GLY A 120 -7.58 -7.75 1.36
C GLY A 120 -8.12 -8.56 2.53
N GLU A 121 -8.43 -9.85 2.33
CA GLU A 121 -8.92 -10.76 3.38
C GLU A 121 -7.84 -11.05 4.44
N TYR A 122 -6.59 -11.20 4.02
CA TYR A 122 -5.45 -11.42 4.92
C TYR A 122 -5.14 -10.16 5.72
N ILE A 123 -5.18 -8.99 5.08
CA ILE A 123 -5.00 -7.70 5.73
C ILE A 123 -6.12 -7.46 6.74
N PHE A 124 -7.38 -7.66 6.34
CA PHE A 124 -8.55 -7.51 7.22
C PHE A 124 -8.45 -8.38 8.47
N SER A 125 -8.24 -9.69 8.30
CA SER A 125 -8.12 -10.62 9.41
C SER A 125 -6.93 -10.28 10.32
N SER A 126 -5.81 -9.83 9.74
CA SER A 126 -4.61 -9.44 10.50
C SER A 126 -4.83 -8.15 11.31
N PHE A 127 -5.55 -7.16 10.77
CA PHE A 127 -5.92 -5.94 11.50
C PHE A 127 -6.88 -6.24 12.66
N MET A 128 -7.87 -7.12 12.43
CA MET A 128 -8.78 -7.57 13.49
C MET A 128 -8.06 -8.35 14.58
N GLN A 129 -7.11 -9.22 14.22
CA GLN A 129 -6.31 -10.00 15.16
C GLN A 129 -5.36 -9.12 15.99
N ALA A 130 -4.61 -8.23 15.34
CA ALA A 130 -3.53 -7.49 15.98
C ALA A 130 -4.00 -6.24 16.74
N TYR A 131 -5.01 -5.55 16.21
CA TYR A 131 -5.39 -4.22 16.68
C TYR A 131 -6.87 -4.11 17.05
N HIS A 132 -7.69 -5.14 16.78
CA HIS A 132 -9.14 -5.10 16.91
C HIS A 132 -9.77 -3.96 16.09
N ILE A 133 -9.18 -3.68 14.91
CA ILE A 133 -9.66 -2.66 13.99
C ILE A 133 -10.43 -3.33 12.86
N ASP A 134 -11.73 -3.05 12.79
CA ASP A 134 -12.55 -3.43 11.63
C ASP A 134 -12.34 -2.42 10.50
N LEU A 135 -11.61 -2.82 9.45
CA LEU A 135 -11.29 -1.95 8.33
C LEU A 135 -12.53 -1.50 7.54
N ILE A 136 -13.62 -2.29 7.55
CA ILE A 136 -14.85 -1.92 6.85
C ILE A 136 -15.52 -0.76 7.59
N GLU A 137 -15.58 -0.82 8.92
CA GLU A 137 -16.12 0.27 9.75
C GLU A 137 -15.24 1.52 9.76
N GLN A 138 -13.97 1.39 9.39
CA GLN A 138 -13.00 2.48 9.30
C GLN A 138 -12.93 3.17 7.93
N GLN A 139 -13.72 2.76 6.94
CA GLN A 139 -13.82 3.47 5.67
C GLN A 139 -14.25 4.93 5.90
N GLY A 140 -13.58 5.87 5.22
CA GLY A 140 -13.76 7.31 5.42
C GLY A 140 -13.13 7.88 6.70
N LYS A 141 -12.54 7.05 7.58
CA LYS A 141 -12.05 7.46 8.91
C LYS A 141 -10.56 7.22 9.12
N LEU A 142 -10.08 6.01 8.82
CA LEU A 142 -8.68 5.64 9.07
C LEU A 142 -7.77 6.26 8.00
N HIS A 143 -6.98 7.25 8.42
CA HIS A 143 -6.04 7.97 7.58
C HIS A 143 -5.00 7.04 6.93
N TRP A 144 -4.63 7.30 5.67
CA TRP A 144 -3.72 6.52 4.84
C TRP A 144 -2.37 6.23 5.50
N GLN A 145 -1.70 7.25 6.02
CA GLN A 145 -0.43 7.04 6.73
C GLN A 145 -0.57 6.18 8.00
N LYS A 146 -1.70 6.28 8.73
CA LYS A 146 -1.96 5.44 9.91
C LYS A 146 -2.21 3.99 9.49
N PHE A 147 -2.99 3.79 8.42
CA PHE A 147 -3.19 2.47 7.83
C PHE A 147 -1.85 1.83 7.43
N ASN A 148 -0.97 2.56 6.75
CA ASN A 148 0.36 2.05 6.37
C ASN A 148 1.26 1.76 7.58
N ALA A 149 1.23 2.61 8.61
CA ALA A 149 1.97 2.36 9.85
C ALA A 149 1.49 1.06 10.53
N LEU A 150 0.17 0.85 10.62
CA LEU A 150 -0.41 -0.37 11.19
C LEU A 150 -0.11 -1.61 10.33
N LEU A 151 -0.20 -1.49 9.01
CA LEU A 151 0.07 -2.58 8.07
C LEU A 151 1.54 -3.02 8.13
N SER A 152 2.48 -2.06 8.18
CA SER A 152 3.92 -2.35 8.29
C SER A 152 4.32 -2.84 9.69
N GLY A 153 3.56 -2.46 10.72
CA GLY A 153 3.76 -2.90 12.10
C GLY A 153 3.05 -4.20 12.48
N LEU A 154 2.43 -4.91 11.53
CA LEU A 154 1.71 -6.15 11.83
C LEU A 154 2.66 -7.17 12.50
N PRO A 155 2.24 -7.78 13.63
CA PRO A 155 3.09 -8.73 14.34
C PRO A 155 3.24 -10.04 13.57
N ASP A 156 4.32 -10.75 13.89
CA ASP A 156 4.52 -12.13 13.47
C ASP A 156 3.36 -13.03 13.93
N GLY A 157 2.99 -14.02 13.09
CA GLY A 157 1.85 -14.90 13.33
C GLY A 157 0.50 -14.34 12.90
N THR A 158 0.47 -13.17 12.25
CA THR A 158 -0.71 -12.71 11.52
C THR A 158 -0.76 -13.33 10.13
N LYS A 159 -1.97 -13.59 9.63
CA LYS A 159 -2.16 -14.27 8.33
C LYS A 159 -1.45 -13.57 7.18
N PHE A 160 -1.48 -12.23 7.16
CA PHE A 160 -0.81 -11.44 6.13
C PHE A 160 0.71 -11.57 6.20
N VAL A 161 1.30 -11.53 7.39
CA VAL A 161 2.75 -11.71 7.58
C VAL A 161 3.19 -13.12 7.19
N GLU A 162 2.42 -14.15 7.54
CA GLU A 162 2.67 -15.53 7.11
C GLU A 162 2.68 -15.67 5.59
N VAL A 163 1.68 -15.12 4.89
CA VAL A 163 1.60 -15.15 3.43
C VAL A 163 2.80 -14.44 2.80
N MET A 164 3.20 -13.28 3.34
CA MET A 164 4.41 -12.60 2.87
C MET A 164 5.67 -13.44 3.08
N LYS A 165 5.83 -14.11 4.24
CA LYS A 165 6.96 -15.01 4.52
C LYS A 165 6.98 -16.19 3.54
N ILE A 166 5.83 -16.79 3.23
CA ILE A 166 5.71 -17.85 2.23
C ILE A 166 6.14 -17.36 0.84
N ARG A 167 5.60 -16.21 0.38
CA ARG A 167 5.96 -15.64 -0.93
C ARG A 167 7.44 -15.27 -1.03
N ALA A 168 8.04 -14.79 0.06
CA ALA A 168 9.45 -14.42 0.10
C ALA A 168 10.41 -15.61 0.31
N TRP A 169 9.90 -16.79 0.67
CA TRP A 169 10.73 -17.95 0.98
C TRP A 169 11.60 -18.37 -0.21
N LYS A 170 12.85 -18.71 0.10
CA LYS A 170 13.81 -19.27 -0.85
C LYS A 170 14.40 -20.55 -0.25
N PRO A 171 14.60 -21.59 -1.06
CA PRO A 171 15.14 -22.85 -0.56
C PRO A 171 16.55 -22.66 0.01
N SER A 172 16.80 -23.25 1.18
CA SER A 172 18.10 -23.21 1.84
C SER A 172 18.88 -24.52 1.68
N LYS A 173 20.19 -24.48 1.99
CA LYS A 173 21.04 -25.67 2.02
C LYS A 173 20.75 -26.43 3.33
N GLY A 174 20.28 -27.67 3.23
CA GLY A 174 19.96 -28.52 4.39
C GLY A 174 18.48 -28.87 4.52
N GLU A 175 17.58 -28.11 3.89
CA GLU A 175 16.16 -28.43 3.84
C GLU A 175 15.88 -29.72 3.05
N SER A 176 15.00 -30.56 3.61
CA SER A 176 14.58 -31.80 2.98
C SER A 176 13.84 -31.54 1.65
N PRO A 177 13.93 -32.45 0.66
CA PRO A 177 13.16 -32.34 -0.57
C PRO A 177 11.64 -32.19 -0.33
N LYS A 178 11.12 -32.83 0.72
CA LYS A 178 9.71 -32.77 1.11
C LYS A 178 9.29 -31.37 1.58
N GLU A 179 10.12 -30.71 2.39
CA GLU A 179 9.82 -29.35 2.86
C GLU A 179 9.89 -28.33 1.73
N LYS A 180 10.88 -28.47 0.84
CA LYS A 180 10.96 -27.63 -0.37
C LYS A 180 9.75 -27.77 -1.26
N GLN A 181 9.24 -29.00 -1.42
CA GLN A 181 8.04 -29.26 -2.20
C GLN A 181 6.81 -28.61 -1.54
N ARG A 182 6.62 -28.80 -0.24
CA ARG A 182 5.54 -28.17 0.53
C ARG A 182 5.55 -26.64 0.41
N MET A 183 6.72 -26.01 0.54
CA MET A 183 6.83 -24.56 0.44
C MET A 183 6.51 -24.05 -0.96
N ARG A 184 6.88 -24.79 -2.01
CA ARG A 184 6.50 -24.45 -3.40
C ARG A 184 4.99 -24.54 -3.61
N GLU A 185 4.33 -25.58 -3.10
CA GLU A 185 2.87 -25.72 -3.18
C GLU A 185 2.16 -24.55 -2.47
N LEU A 186 2.67 -24.12 -1.31
CA LEU A 186 2.15 -22.95 -0.61
C LEU A 186 2.40 -21.65 -1.40
N GLN A 187 3.57 -21.50 -2.03
CA GLN A 187 3.86 -20.35 -2.90
C GLN A 187 2.91 -20.29 -4.11
N GLU A 188 2.58 -21.43 -4.70
CA GLU A 188 1.59 -21.52 -5.78
C GLU A 188 0.19 -21.17 -5.27
N GLN A 189 -0.22 -21.70 -4.11
CA GLN A 189 -1.52 -21.41 -3.51
C GLN A 189 -1.71 -19.92 -3.21
N TYR A 190 -0.68 -19.26 -2.69
CA TYR A 190 -0.74 -17.85 -2.31
C TYR A 190 -0.21 -16.92 -3.41
N ALA A 191 0.06 -17.41 -4.62
CA ALA A 191 0.57 -16.57 -5.70
C ALA A 191 -0.38 -15.43 -6.03
N LEU A 192 0.17 -14.24 -6.28
CA LEU A 192 -0.61 -13.15 -6.85
C LEU A 192 -0.90 -13.45 -8.33
N PRO A 193 -2.07 -13.02 -8.86
CA PRO A 193 -2.33 -13.09 -10.29
C PRO A 193 -1.21 -12.43 -11.11
N ASN A 194 -0.87 -13.01 -12.26
CA ASN A 194 0.05 -12.37 -13.18
C ASN A 194 -0.61 -11.10 -13.73
N PHE A 195 0.12 -9.97 -13.69
CA PHE A 195 -0.29 -8.68 -14.26
C PHE A 195 -0.09 -8.64 -15.77
#